data_AF-A0A941D1Y3-F1
#
_entry.id   AF-A0A941D1Y3-F1
#
_cell.length_a   1.000
_cell.length_b   1.000
_cell.length_c   1.000
_cell.angle_alpha   90.00
_cell.angle_beta   90.00
_cell.angle_gamma   90.00
#
_symmetry.space_group_name_H-M   'P 1'
#
loop_
_entity.id
_entity.type
_entity.pdbx_description
1 polymer ?
#
loop_
_entity_poly.entity_id
_entity_poly.type
_entity_poly.pdbx_seq_one_letter_code
_entity_poly.pdbx_strand_id
1 'polypeptide(L)'
;MIRMSMIAGLALLGSAGVALAGPMSNPPSERTICIDVGGQSLPAVCKVPSSRLDKREDFCLCHEGVKVTAPVCGPGQKAPAENITYEKARREAARDGSLIGDLYKGQPMCVAARDPLSNN
;
A
#
# COMPACT_ATOMS: atom_id res chain seq x y z
N MET A 1 -52.91 12.40 -25.99
CA MET A 1 -53.43 11.06 -25.64
C MET A 1 -53.20 10.12 -26.80
N ILE A 2 -52.13 9.33 -26.82
CA ILE A 2 -51.96 8.16 -27.71
C ILE A 2 -51.24 7.07 -26.91
N ARG A 3 -51.69 5.84 -27.13
CA ARG A 3 -51.66 4.66 -26.26
C ARG A 3 -50.35 3.87 -26.32
N MET A 4 -50.13 3.13 -25.23
CA MET A 4 -49.20 2.02 -25.00
C MET A 4 -48.77 1.23 -26.26
N SER A 5 -47.49 0.85 -26.28
CA SER A 5 -47.04 -0.44 -26.82
C SER A 5 -45.81 -0.91 -26.03
N MET A 6 -46.01 -1.92 -25.19
CA MET A 6 -44.94 -2.78 -24.68
C MET A 6 -44.45 -3.66 -25.83
N ILE A 7 -43.13 -3.79 -26.00
CA ILE A 7 -42.52 -4.99 -26.59
C ILE A 7 -41.32 -5.38 -25.74
N ALA A 8 -41.37 -6.63 -25.29
CA ALA A 8 -40.43 -7.28 -24.41
C ALA A 8 -39.20 -7.83 -25.16
N GLY A 9 -38.08 -7.89 -24.44
CA GLY A 9 -37.09 -8.97 -24.50
C GLY A 9 -36.16 -9.01 -25.71
N LEU A 10 -34.86 -8.79 -25.47
CA LEU A 10 -33.82 -9.42 -26.27
C LEU A 10 -32.50 -9.62 -25.48
N ALA A 11 -32.18 -10.90 -25.28
CA ALA A 11 -30.86 -11.53 -25.18
C ALA A 11 -29.82 -10.97 -24.18
N LEU A 12 -29.75 -11.66 -23.04
CA LEU A 12 -28.51 -11.84 -22.26
C LEU A 12 -27.46 -12.55 -23.12
N LEU A 13 -26.39 -11.85 -23.50
CA LEU A 13 -25.14 -12.47 -23.93
C LEU A 13 -24.06 -12.09 -22.92
N GLY A 14 -23.92 -12.95 -21.91
CA GLY A 14 -22.83 -12.89 -20.95
C GLY A 14 -21.51 -13.29 -21.62
N SER A 15 -20.74 -12.31 -22.06
CA SER A 15 -19.32 -12.50 -22.32
C SER A 15 -18.59 -12.51 -20.98
N ALA A 16 -18.54 -13.68 -20.33
CA ALA A 16 -17.60 -13.94 -19.26
C ALA A 16 -16.19 -14.00 -19.89
N GLY A 17 -15.54 -12.85 -20.02
CA GLY A 17 -14.11 -12.80 -20.29
C GLY A 17 -13.40 -13.48 -19.14
N VAL A 18 -12.85 -14.67 -19.38
CA VAL A 18 -11.85 -15.29 -18.50
C VAL A 18 -10.64 -14.35 -18.50
N ALA A 19 -10.59 -13.47 -17.50
CA ALA A 19 -9.38 -12.77 -17.14
C ALA A 19 -8.40 -13.84 -16.66
N LEU A 20 -7.48 -14.24 -17.54
CA LEU A 20 -6.31 -15.01 -17.16
C LEU A 20 -5.48 -14.14 -16.22
N ALA A 21 -5.65 -14.32 -14.92
CA ALA A 21 -4.76 -13.76 -13.92
C ALA A 21 -3.37 -14.40 -14.10
N GLY A 22 -2.53 -13.75 -14.91
CA GLY A 22 -1.10 -14.01 -14.92
C GLY A 22 -0.51 -13.76 -13.53
N PRO A 23 0.69 -14.28 -13.21
CA PRO A 23 1.32 -14.05 -11.92
C PRO A 23 1.42 -12.55 -11.68
N MET A 24 0.67 -12.09 -10.67
CA MET A 24 0.48 -10.67 -10.39
C MET A 24 1.74 -10.12 -9.72
N SER A 25 2.78 -9.86 -10.51
CA SER A 25 4.00 -9.17 -10.08
C SER A 25 3.73 -7.66 -9.97
N ASN A 26 2.71 -7.28 -9.19
CA ASN A 26 2.46 -5.90 -8.81
C ASN A 26 2.99 -5.71 -7.39
N PRO A 27 4.24 -5.25 -7.20
CA PRO A 27 4.75 -4.96 -5.87
C PRO A 27 3.78 -3.97 -5.19
N PRO A 28 3.52 -4.12 -3.89
CA PRO A 28 2.54 -3.29 -3.23
C PRO A 28 2.99 -1.82 -3.31
N SER A 29 2.08 -0.94 -3.77
CA SER A 29 2.31 0.51 -3.87
C SER A 29 2.39 1.20 -2.50
N GLU A 30 1.95 0.50 -1.46
CA GLU A 30 1.84 0.96 -0.09
C GLU A 30 2.29 -0.17 0.85
N ARG A 31 2.76 0.19 2.04
CA ARG A 31 3.12 -0.79 3.06
C ARG A 31 2.79 -0.29 4.44
N THR A 32 2.53 -1.23 5.33
CA THR A 32 2.50 -0.95 6.77
C THR A 32 3.92 -0.78 7.28
N ILE A 33 4.15 0.29 8.04
CA ILE A 33 5.33 0.49 8.86
C ILE A 33 4.90 0.78 10.30
N CYS A 34 5.85 0.61 11.23
CA CYS A 34 5.68 1.02 12.61
C CYS A 34 6.50 2.30 12.82
N ILE A 35 5.93 3.30 13.47
CA ILE A 35 6.63 4.56 13.77
C ILE A 35 6.70 4.76 15.27
N ASP A 36 7.91 5.00 15.79
CA ASP A 36 8.10 5.25 17.21
C ASP A 36 7.66 6.67 17.64
N VAL A 37 7.82 6.98 18.93
CA VAL A 37 7.51 8.32 19.47
C VAL A 37 8.43 9.43 18.97
N GLY A 38 9.58 9.10 18.37
CA GLY A 38 10.51 10.04 17.74
C GLY A 38 10.21 10.29 16.26
N GLY A 39 9.43 9.41 15.63
CA GLY A 39 9.18 9.40 14.20
C GLY A 39 10.11 8.47 13.41
N GLN A 40 10.89 7.62 14.07
CA GLN A 40 11.74 6.59 13.46
C GLN A 40 10.93 5.37 13.04
N SER A 41 11.37 4.71 11.96
CA SER A 41 10.73 3.47 11.51
C SER A 41 11.18 2.31 12.38
N LEU A 42 10.22 1.54 12.89
CA LEU A 42 10.45 0.29 13.61
C LEU A 42 10.10 -0.92 12.72
N PRO A 43 10.73 -2.09 12.93
CA PRO A 43 10.40 -3.29 12.19
C PRO A 43 8.97 -3.74 12.50
N ALA A 44 8.13 -3.82 11.46
CA ALA A 44 6.81 -4.42 11.56
C ALA A 44 6.90 -5.94 11.45
N VAL A 45 6.22 -6.66 12.35
CA VAL A 45 6.13 -8.13 12.27
C VAL A 45 4.90 -8.47 11.43
N CYS A 46 5.15 -8.88 10.18
CA CYS A 46 4.11 -9.19 9.22
C CYS A 46 3.96 -10.70 9.03
N LYS A 47 2.74 -11.19 9.11
CA LYS A 47 2.40 -12.55 8.69
C LYS A 47 2.26 -12.57 7.17
N VAL A 48 3.03 -13.43 6.53
CA VAL A 48 2.94 -13.68 5.10
C VAL A 48 2.42 -15.11 4.91
N PRO A 49 1.43 -15.35 4.04
CA PRO A 49 0.96 -16.69 3.77
C PRO A 49 2.08 -17.55 3.18
N SER A 50 2.05 -18.86 3.45
CA SER A 50 3.05 -19.82 2.97
C SER A 50 2.94 -20.11 1.47
N SER A 51 1.95 -19.52 0.79
CA SER A 51 1.75 -19.66 -0.65
C SER A 51 2.90 -19.04 -1.42
N ARG A 52 3.35 -19.72 -2.48
CA ARG A 52 4.32 -19.12 -3.41
C ARG A 52 3.67 -18.14 -4.40
N LEU A 53 2.36 -18.24 -4.58
CA LEU A 53 1.61 -17.46 -5.57
C LEU A 53 1.16 -16.11 -5.01
N ASP A 54 0.82 -16.06 -3.72
CA ASP A 54 0.45 -14.83 -3.02
C ASP A 54 1.42 -14.62 -1.86
N LYS A 55 2.21 -13.56 -1.95
CA LYS A 55 3.16 -13.13 -0.91
C LYS A 55 2.74 -11.80 -0.27
N ARG A 56 1.49 -11.38 -0.47
CA ARG A 56 0.96 -10.18 0.20
C ARG A 56 0.91 -10.44 1.69
N GLU A 57 1.23 -9.42 2.47
CA GLU A 57 1.17 -9.51 3.93
C GLU A 57 -0.30 -9.64 4.34
N ASP A 58 -0.66 -10.71 5.06
CA ASP A 58 -2.02 -10.91 5.56
C ASP A 58 -2.33 -9.84 6.62
N PHE A 59 -1.41 -9.69 7.58
CA PHE A 59 -1.48 -8.66 8.60
C PHE A 59 -0.10 -8.31 9.14
N CYS A 60 0.10 -7.05 9.50
CA CYS A 60 1.28 -6.55 10.20
C CYS A 60 0.91 -6.02 11.57
N LEU A 61 1.73 -6.36 12.56
CA LEU A 61 1.65 -5.90 13.94
C LEU A 61 2.83 -4.98 14.27
N CYS A 62 2.53 -3.94 15.04
CA CYS A 62 3.52 -3.09 15.70
C CYS A 62 3.50 -3.44 17.19
N HIS A 63 4.55 -4.12 17.66
CA HIS A 63 4.71 -4.38 19.10
C HIS A 63 5.02 -3.10 19.87
N GLU A 64 5.69 -2.17 19.20
CA GLU A 64 6.02 -0.84 19.68
C GLU A 64 5.70 0.20 18.60
N GLY A 65 5.37 1.41 19.02
CA GLY A 65 5.03 2.51 18.12
C GLY A 65 3.61 2.42 17.55
N VAL A 66 3.34 3.27 16.56
CA VAL A 66 2.05 3.37 15.88
C VAL A 66 2.11 2.72 14.50
N LYS A 67 1.04 2.03 14.14
CA LYS A 67 0.87 1.43 12.82
C LYS A 67 0.51 2.52 11.80
N VAL A 68 1.31 2.63 10.74
CA VAL A 68 1.18 3.69 9.73
C VAL A 68 1.23 3.09 8.33
N THR A 69 0.37 3.56 7.45
CA THR A 69 0.38 3.20 6.03
C THR A 69 1.25 4.19 5.27
N ALA A 70 2.30 3.71 4.61
CA ALA A 70 3.25 4.57 3.89
C ALA A 70 3.35 4.17 2.41
N PRO A 71 3.51 5.13 1.48
CA PRO A 71 3.70 4.83 0.08
C PRO A 71 5.10 4.24 -0.15
N VAL A 72 5.20 3.25 -1.02
CA VAL A 72 6.51 2.75 -1.48
C VAL A 72 7.06 3.75 -2.51
N CYS A 73 8.36 4.07 -2.41
CA CYS A 73 9.00 4.98 -3.36
C CYS A 73 8.89 4.44 -4.79
N GLY A 74 8.52 5.31 -5.72
CA GLY A 74 8.39 4.95 -7.13
C GLY A 74 9.74 4.63 -7.79
N PRO A 75 9.74 4.09 -9.02
CA PRO A 75 10.96 3.81 -9.76
C PRO A 75 11.86 5.04 -9.88
N GLY A 76 13.13 4.91 -9.50
CA GLY A 76 14.11 6.01 -9.53
C GLY A 76 13.97 7.05 -8.41
N GLN A 77 12.92 6.97 -7.60
CA GLN A 77 12.75 7.81 -6.42
C GLN A 77 13.54 7.26 -5.25
N LYS A 78 14.21 8.14 -4.50
CA LYS A 78 14.87 7.79 -3.24
C LYS A 78 13.99 8.19 -2.06
N ALA A 79 13.92 7.33 -1.05
CA ALA A 79 13.33 7.69 0.22
C ALA A 79 14.08 8.89 0.82
N PRO A 80 13.37 9.81 1.51
CA PRO A 80 14.03 10.90 2.21
C PRO A 80 15.08 10.37 3.19
N ALA A 81 16.23 11.04 3.27
CA ALA A 81 17.31 10.65 4.15
C ALA A 81 16.86 10.73 5.62
N GLU A 82 17.14 9.69 6.39
CA GLU A 82 16.80 9.64 7.80
C GLU A 82 17.66 10.61 8.61
N ASN A 83 16.99 11.50 9.35
CA ASN A 83 17.59 12.46 10.26
C ASN A 83 16.51 12.98 11.22
N ILE A 84 16.93 13.61 12.31
CA ILE A 84 16.04 14.08 13.36
C ILE A 84 14.95 15.06 12.86
N THR A 85 15.23 15.87 11.84
CA THR A 85 14.25 16.82 11.29
C THR A 85 13.20 16.10 10.47
N TYR A 86 13.62 15.12 9.66
CA TYR A 86 12.71 14.28 8.90
C TYR A 86 11.85 13.41 9.82
N GLU A 87 12.44 12.79 10.83
CA GLU A 87 11.72 11.93 11.78
C GLU A 87 10.64 12.73 12.52
N LYS A 88 10.95 13.93 13.02
CA LYS A 88 9.96 14.80 13.65
C LYS A 88 8.81 15.16 12.70
N ALA A 89 9.11 15.48 11.44
CA ALA A 89 8.09 15.79 10.45
C ALA A 89 7.23 14.56 10.12
N ARG A 90 7.87 13.39 9.99
CA ARG A 90 7.22 12.11 9.73
C ARG A 90 6.27 11.70 10.86
N ARG A 91 6.68 11.91 12.12
CA ARG A 91 5.82 11.71 13.29
C ARG A 91 4.58 12.59 13.27
N GLU A 92 4.74 13.86 12.87
CA GLU A 92 3.64 14.81 12.81
C GLU A 92 2.64 14.44 11.71
N ALA A 93 3.15 14.12 10.52
CA ALA A 93 2.35 13.67 9.39
C ALA A 93 1.57 12.40 9.71
N ALA A 94 2.23 11.40 10.30
CA ALA A 94 1.67 10.09 10.59
C ALA A 94 0.58 10.03 11.68
N ARG A 95 0.12 11.17 12.22
CA ARG A 95 -0.86 11.22 13.31
C ARG A 95 -2.22 10.64 12.93
N ASP A 96 -2.58 10.69 11.65
CA ASP A 96 -3.80 10.10 11.12
C ASP A 96 -3.64 8.60 10.76
N GLY A 97 -2.46 8.03 10.99
CA GLY A 97 -2.13 6.65 10.65
C GLY A 97 -1.68 6.45 9.20
N SER A 98 -1.38 7.51 8.48
CA SER A 98 -0.98 7.47 7.07
C SER A 98 0.21 8.41 6.80
N LEU A 99 0.99 8.09 5.77
CA LEU A 99 1.96 8.97 5.12
C LEU A 99 1.63 9.17 3.63
N ILE A 100 0.45 8.70 3.21
CA ILE A 100 0.01 8.75 1.82
C ILE A 100 -0.31 10.20 1.45
N GLY A 101 0.44 10.73 0.48
CA GLY A 101 0.31 12.11 0.03
C GLY A 101 1.14 13.12 0.85
N ASP A 102 1.73 12.70 1.96
CA ASP A 102 2.58 13.56 2.78
C ASP A 102 3.92 13.85 2.13
N LEU A 103 4.36 15.09 2.32
CA LEU A 103 5.59 15.61 1.73
C LEU A 103 6.53 16.11 2.81
N TYR A 104 7.82 15.81 2.65
CA TYR A 104 8.92 16.44 3.35
C TYR A 104 9.79 17.19 2.37
N LYS A 105 9.90 18.51 2.51
CA LYS A 105 10.69 19.38 1.60
C LYS A 105 10.34 19.20 0.11
N GLY A 106 9.05 19.00 -0.18
CA GLY A 106 8.55 18.78 -1.54
C GLY A 106 8.77 17.36 -2.08
N GLN A 107 9.34 16.44 -1.28
CA GLN A 107 9.49 15.03 -1.63
C GLN A 107 8.49 14.17 -0.87
N PRO A 108 7.86 13.18 -1.50
CA PRO A 108 7.01 12.21 -0.81
C PRO A 108 7.71 11.55 0.39
N MET A 109 6.99 11.42 1.50
CA MET A 109 7.41 10.63 2.66
C MET A 109 7.25 9.13 2.38
N CYS A 110 7.91 8.67 1.32
CA CYS A 110 7.88 7.29 0.88
C CYS A 110 8.92 6.43 1.59
N VAL A 111 8.67 5.13 1.60
CA VAL A 111 9.57 4.12 2.14
C VAL A 111 10.19 3.31 1.02
N ALA A 112 11.44 2.90 1.21
CA ALA A 112 12.13 2.07 0.24
C ALA A 112 11.35 0.76 0.00
N ALA A 113 11.36 0.31 -1.25
CA ALA A 113 10.93 -1.04 -1.58
C ALA A 113 11.77 -2.05 -0.78
N ARG A 114 11.14 -3.11 -0.28
CA ARG A 114 11.90 -4.17 0.40
C ARG A 114 12.71 -4.92 -0.65
N ASP A 115 14.00 -5.07 -0.41
CA ASP A 115 14.80 -6.00 -1.19
C ASP A 115 14.30 -7.44 -0.92
N PRO A 116 13.95 -8.22 -1.96
CA PRO A 116 13.47 -9.59 -1.77
C PRO A 116 14.54 -10.54 -1.20
N LEU A 117 15.78 -10.08 -1.04
CA LEU A 117 16.91 -10.84 -0.50
C LEU A 117 17.27 -10.48 0.96
N SER A 118 16.59 -9.52 1.59
CA SER A 118 16.83 -9.10 2.99
C SER A 118 16.10 -10.00 4.00
N ASN A 119 16.12 -11.32 3.82
CA ASN A 119 15.66 -12.31 4.80
C ASN A 119 16.86 -13.07 5.40
N ASN A 120 17.69 -12.37 6.17
CA ASN A 120 18.41 -12.80 7.38
C ASN A 120 19.36 -11.70 7.84
#